data_AF-A0A958RLF4-F1
#
_entry.id   AF-A0A958RLF4-F1
#
_cell.length_a   1.000
_cell.length_b   1.000
_cell.length_c   1.000
_cell.angle_alpha   90.00
_cell.angle_beta   90.00
_cell.angle_gamma   90.00
#
_symmetry.space_group_name_H-M   'P 1'
#
loop_
_entity.id
_entity.type
_entity.pdbx_description
1 polymer ?
#
loop_
_entity_poly.entity_id
_entity_poly.type
_entity_poly.pdbx_seq_one_letter_code
_entity_poly.pdbx_strand_id
1 'polypeptide(L)' 'MKRSLWVLGLVLGCASTMSLAAEVNVYSARKEALIKPLLDRFTEQTGVTVNLVTGKEDELLKRLSS' A
#
# COMPACT_ATOMS: atom_id res chain seq x y z
N MET A 1 42.00 6.42 -20.31
CA MET A 1 40.60 6.84 -20.60
C MET A 1 39.55 5.78 -20.28
N LYS A 2 39.86 4.46 -20.26
CA LYS A 2 38.86 3.39 -20.02
C LYS A 2 38.34 3.28 -18.57
N ARG A 3 39.05 3.79 -17.56
CA ARG A 3 38.64 3.75 -16.13
C ARG A 3 37.53 4.74 -15.78
N SER A 4 37.44 5.87 -16.51
CA SER A 4 36.39 6.88 -16.34
C SER A 4 35.02 6.38 -16.82
N LEU A 5 35.02 5.49 -17.81
CA LEU A 5 33.80 4.91 -18.38
C LEU A 5 33.08 3.94 -17.42
N TRP A 6 33.81 3.33 -16.47
CA TRP A 6 33.23 2.46 -15.44
C TRP A 6 32.51 3.24 -14.34
N VAL A 7 32.97 4.45 -14.04
CA VAL A 7 32.37 5.30 -12.98
C VAL A 7 31.02 5.86 -13.42
N LEU A 8 30.84 6.14 -14.72
CA LEU A 8 29.57 6.65 -15.25
C LEU A 8 28.45 5.60 -15.25
N GLY A 9 28.79 4.31 -15.41
CA GLY A 9 27.81 3.22 -15.37
C GLY A 9 27.26 2.92 -13.97
N LEU A 10 28.03 3.18 -12.91
CA LEU A 10 27.61 2.94 -11.52
C LEU A 10 26.52 3.91 -11.06
N VAL A 11 26.48 5.11 -11.61
CA VAL A 11 25.51 6.16 -11.21
C VAL A 11 24.11 5.90 -11.79
N LEU A 12 24.00 5.20 -12.92
CA LEU A 12 22.71 4.94 -13.58
C LEU A 12 21.86 3.82 -12.93
N GLY A 13 22.45 3.03 -12.02
CA GLY A 13 21.76 1.89 -11.38
C GLY A 13 20.91 2.25 -10.15
N CYS A 14 21.01 3.48 -9.63
CA CYS A 14 20.33 3.90 -8.39
C CYS A 14 18.94 4.51 -8.60
N ALA A 15 18.38 4.47 -9.81
CA ALA A 15 16.98 4.80 -10.04
C ALA A 15 16.07 3.63 -9.59
N SER A 16 16.26 3.17 -8.35
CA SER A 16 15.34 2.28 -7.67
C SER A 16 13.99 2.98 -7.64
N THR A 17 13.00 2.34 -8.25
CA THR A 17 11.62 2.78 -8.34
C THR A 17 11.16 3.33 -6.99
N MET A 18 10.95 4.64 -6.92
CA MET A 18 10.32 5.29 -5.78
C MET A 18 8.88 4.76 -5.72
N SER A 19 8.67 3.75 -4.87
CA SER A 19 7.35 3.14 -4.67
C SER A 19 6.43 4.22 -4.12
N LEU A 20 5.44 4.63 -4.91
CA LEU A 20 4.33 5.45 -4.44
C LEU A 20 3.64 4.64 -3.33
N ALA A 21 3.57 5.22 -2.13
CA ALA A 21 2.85 4.61 -1.01
C ALA A 21 1.44 4.24 -1.47
N ALA A 22 1.17 2.94 -1.58
CA ALA A 22 -0.10 2.44 -2.04
C ALA A 22 -1.08 2.54 -0.88
N GLU A 23 -2.21 3.23 -1.10
CA GLU A 23 -3.28 3.34 -0.12
C GLU A 23 -4.51 2.57 -0.61
N VAL A 24 -5.15 1.82 0.28
CA VAL A 24 -6.33 1.00 -0.05
C VAL A 24 -7.43 1.24 0.98
N ASN A 25 -8.65 1.49 0.49
CA ASN A 25 -9.85 1.60 1.32
C ASN A 25 -10.57 0.25 1.38
N VAL A 26 -10.74 -0.29 2.60
CA VAL A 26 -11.41 -1.57 2.85
C VAL A 26 -12.75 -1.30 3.54
N TYR A 27 -13.85 -1.65 2.88
CA TYR A 27 -15.19 -1.56 3.44
C TYR A 27 -15.58 -2.94 4.00
N SER A 28 -15.83 -3.03 5.30
CA SER A 28 -16.13 -4.31 5.95
C SER A 28 -17.31 -4.22 6.91
N ALA A 29 -18.22 -5.18 6.85
CA ALA A 29 -19.29 -5.36 7.82
C ALA A 29 -18.86 -6.18 9.06
N ARG A 30 -17.58 -6.56 9.15
CA ARG A 30 -17.04 -7.30 10.29
C ARG A 30 -16.74 -6.37 11.46
N LYS A 31 -16.79 -6.91 12.68
CA LYS A 31 -16.33 -6.21 13.89
C LYS A 31 -14.85 -5.84 13.72
N GLU A 32 -14.54 -4.58 13.97
CA GLU A 32 -13.19 -4.03 13.79
C GLU A 32 -12.11 -4.84 14.52
N ALA A 33 -12.35 -5.22 15.77
CA ALA A 33 -11.43 -5.99 16.59
C ALA A 33 -11.01 -7.34 15.96
N LEU A 34 -11.81 -7.88 15.04
CA LEU A 34 -11.51 -9.16 14.38
C LEU A 34 -10.67 -9.00 13.11
N ILE A 35 -10.75 -7.84 12.44
CA ILE A 35 -10.12 -7.62 11.13
C ILE A 35 -8.91 -6.69 11.21
N LYS A 36 -8.93 -5.69 12.10
CA LYS A 36 -7.88 -4.69 12.23
C LYS A 36 -6.49 -5.30 12.49
N PRO A 37 -6.31 -6.29 13.39
CA PRO A 37 -4.98 -6.87 13.61
C PRO A 37 -4.37 -7.53 12.37
N LEU A 38 -5.21 -8.07 11.47
CA LEU A 38 -4.76 -8.68 10.22
C LEU A 38 -4.34 -7.62 9.20
N LEU A 39 -5.08 -6.51 9.12
CA LEU A 39 -4.77 -5.38 8.23
C LEU A 39 -3.53 -4.61 8.71
N ASP A 40 -3.34 -4.50 10.03
CA ASP A 40 -2.15 -3.90 10.62
C ASP A 40 -0.91 -4.74 10.23
N ARG A 41 -0.99 -6.08 10.30
CA ARG A 41 0.09 -6.98 9.86
C ARG A 41 0.35 -6.90 8.35
N PHE A 42 -0.70 -6.80 7.55
CA PHE A 42 -0.57 -6.60 6.10
C PHE A 42 0.15 -5.27 5.80
N THR A 43 -0.23 -4.19 6.47
CA THR A 43 0.42 -2.87 6.35
C THR A 43 1.89 -2.95 6.75
N GLU A 44 2.20 -3.62 7.87
CA GLU A 44 3.57 -3.80 8.36
C GLU A 44 4.46 -4.56 7.35
N GLN A 45 3.92 -5.56 6.67
CA GLN A 45 4.67 -6.39 5.72
C GLN A 45 4.84 -5.76 4.34
N THR A 46 3.84 -5.00 3.90
CA THR A 46 3.77 -4.51 2.51
C THR A 46 4.06 -3.03 2.36
N GLY A 47 3.99 -2.27 3.46
CA GLY A 47 4.03 -0.81 3.44
C GLY A 47 2.79 -0.16 2.83
N VAL A 48 1.74 -0.94 2.54
CA VAL A 48 0.48 -0.45 1.98
C VAL A 48 -0.40 0.09 3.11
N THR A 49 -0.78 1.36 3.04
CA THR A 49 -1.69 1.97 4.02
C THR A 49 -3.10 1.44 3.82
N VAL A 50 -3.68 0.85 4.85
CA VAL A 50 -5.07 0.35 4.80
C VAL A 50 -6.00 1.22 5.63
N ASN A 51 -6.99 1.83 4.95
CA ASN A 51 -8.06 2.59 5.58
C ASN A 51 -9.30 1.70 5.73
N LEU A 52 -9.62 1.31 6.96
CA LEU A 52 -10.76 0.45 7.26
C LEU A 52 -12.02 1.29 7.55
N VAL A 53 -13.08 1.04 6.79
CA VAL A 53 -14.42 1.60 7.03
C VAL A 53 -15.33 0.46 7.47
N THR A 54 -15.79 0.53 8.72
CA THR A 54 -16.77 -0.42 9.26
C THR A 54 -18.17 0.17 9.25
N GLY A 55 -19.17 -0.67 9.01
CA GLY A 55 -20.56 -0.23 8.92
C GLY A 55 -21.52 -1.38 8.59
N LYS A 56 -22.80 -1.08 8.45
CA LYS A 56 -23.79 -2.06 7.99
C LYS A 56 -23.61 -2.32 6.50
N GLU A 57 -23.79 -3.58 6.06
CA GLU A 57 -23.61 -3.98 4.65
C GLU A 57 -24.35 -3.05 3.67
N ASP A 58 -25.62 -2.74 3.95
CA ASP A 58 -26.46 -1.89 3.09
C ASP A 58 -25.93 -0.46 2.94
N GLU A 59 -25.28 0.09 3.98
CA GLU A 59 -24.69 1.43 3.93
C GLU A 59 -23.34 1.43 3.19
N LEU A 60 -22.56 0.36 3.33
CA LEU A 60 -21.28 0.20 2.64
C LEU A 60 -21.49 -0.01 1.14
N LEU A 61 -22.48 -0.81 0.75
CA LEU A 61 -22.82 -1.05 -0.66
C LEU A 61 -23.22 0.23 -1.39
N LYS A 62 -24.05 1.08 -0.75
CA LYS A 62 -24.44 2.37 -1.32
C LYS A 62 -23.25 3.30 -1.60
N ARG A 63 -22.20 3.24 -0.78
CA ARG A 63 -20.98 4.04 -0.97
C ARG A 63 -20.11 3.55 -2.13
N LEU A 64 -20.17 2.25 -2.45
CA LEU A 64 -19.40 1.63 -3.54
C LEU A 64 -20.05 1.83 -4.91
N SER A 65 -21.37 2.02 -4.96
CA SER A 65 -22.15 2.14 -6.20
C SER A 65 -22.26 3.57 -6.75
N SER A 66 -21.59 4.55 -6.13
CA SER A 66 -21.77 5.98 -6.42
C SER A 66 -20.67 6.57 -7.30
#